data_AF-A0A9X5U7P4-F1
#
_entry.id   AF-A0A9X5U7P4-F1
#
_cell.length_a   1.000
_cell.length_b   1.000
_cell.length_c   1.000
_cell.angle_alpha   90.00
_cell.angle_beta   90.00
_cell.angle_gamma   90.00
#
_symmetry.space_group_name_H-M   'P 1'
#
loop_
_entity.id
_entity.type
_entity.pdbx_description
1 polymer ?
#
loop_
_entity_poly.entity_id
_entity_poly.type
_entity_poly.pdbx_seq_one_letter_code
_entity_poly.pdbx_strand_id
1 'polypeptide(L)'
;MTFQNKKILVAGLGGTGISMIAYLRKNGAEVAAYDAELKPERVSQIGKMFEGLVFYTGRLKDALSNGFDILALSPGISERQPDIEAFKQNGGRVLGDIELLADIVNRRGDKVIAITGSNGKTTVTSLVGYLCIKCGLDTVIAGNIGTPVLEAELQREGKKADVWVLELSSFQLENTESLRPTAATVLNISEDHLDRYDDLLDYAHTKAKIFRGDGVQVLNSDDVFCRAMKRAGREVKWFSLEHEADFWLERETGRLKQGDEDLIATQDIPLQGLHNVANVMAAVALCEAVGLPREALLEHVKTFQGLPHRVEKIGEKNGVVFIDDSKGTNVGATAAAIAGLQNPLFVILGGMGKGQDFTPLRDALVGKAKGVFLIGVDAPQIRRDLDGCGLNMTDCATLEEAVQTAYAQAEAGDIVLLSPACASFDMFKGYAHRSEVFIEAFKAL
;
A
#
# COMPACT_ATOMS: atom_id res chain seq x y z
N MET A 1 -4.70 -20.27 18.00
CA MET A 1 -6.15 -20.09 18.24
C MET A 1 -6.88 -21.37 17.88
N THR A 2 -7.99 -21.67 18.56
CA THR A 2 -8.85 -22.84 18.27
C THR A 2 -10.21 -22.35 17.79
N PHE A 3 -10.62 -22.75 16.59
CA PHE A 3 -11.89 -22.31 15.98
C PHE A 3 -12.98 -23.39 15.97
N GLN A 4 -12.66 -24.59 16.45
CA GLN A 4 -13.59 -25.72 16.50
C GLN A 4 -14.88 -25.32 17.23
N ASN A 5 -16.02 -25.48 16.54
CA ASN A 5 -17.37 -25.20 17.04
C ASN A 5 -17.61 -23.73 17.47
N LYS A 6 -16.78 -22.80 17.00
CA LYS A 6 -17.01 -21.36 17.19
C LYS A 6 -17.92 -20.82 16.09
N LYS A 7 -18.89 -20.00 16.46
CA LYS A 7 -19.75 -19.27 15.52
C LYS A 7 -19.07 -17.97 15.13
N ILE A 8 -18.74 -17.84 13.85
CA ILE A 8 -17.96 -16.71 13.34
C ILE A 8 -18.73 -16.02 12.23
N LEU A 9 -18.94 -14.71 12.38
CA LEU A 9 -19.44 -13.87 11.30
C LEU A 9 -18.25 -13.26 10.56
N VAL A 10 -18.10 -13.54 9.27
CA VAL A 10 -17.14 -12.86 8.41
C VAL A 10 -17.81 -11.68 7.74
N ALA A 11 -17.35 -10.47 8.04
CA ALA A 11 -17.89 -9.24 7.49
C ALA A 11 -17.00 -8.67 6.37
N GLY A 12 -17.61 -8.41 5.22
CA GLY A 12 -16.98 -7.88 4.02
C GLY A 12 -16.50 -9.00 3.09
N LEU A 13 -17.13 -9.14 1.92
CA LEU A 13 -16.98 -10.32 1.07
C LEU A 13 -16.10 -10.08 -0.17
N GLY A 14 -15.07 -9.25 -0.05
CA GLY A 14 -13.96 -9.14 -1.01
C GLY A 14 -13.00 -10.34 -0.92
N GLY A 15 -11.87 -10.29 -1.64
CA GLY A 15 -10.87 -11.37 -1.67
C GLY A 15 -10.41 -11.82 -0.26
N THR A 16 -10.12 -10.85 0.62
CA THR A 16 -9.77 -11.13 2.02
C THR A 16 -10.89 -11.87 2.76
N GLY A 17 -12.14 -11.42 2.64
CA GLY A 17 -13.29 -12.08 3.26
C GLY A 17 -13.47 -13.53 2.82
N ILE A 18 -13.35 -13.77 1.51
CA ILE A 18 -13.42 -15.12 0.94
C ILE A 18 -12.30 -16.02 1.50
N SER A 19 -11.08 -15.50 1.63
CA SER A 19 -9.96 -16.25 2.21
C SER A 19 -10.18 -16.57 3.70
N MET A 20 -10.77 -15.65 4.48
CA MET A 20 -11.14 -15.88 5.88
C MET A 20 -12.19 -16.97 6.01
N ILE A 21 -13.26 -16.95 5.18
CA ILE A 21 -14.29 -18.00 5.19
C ILE A 21 -13.66 -19.37 4.92
N ALA A 22 -12.83 -19.48 3.88
CA ALA A 22 -12.16 -20.72 3.53
C ALA A 22 -11.28 -21.24 4.68
N TYR A 23 -10.46 -20.37 5.26
CA TYR A 23 -9.56 -20.73 6.35
C TYR A 23 -10.31 -21.17 7.62
N LEU A 24 -11.31 -20.38 8.04
CA LEU A 24 -12.06 -20.65 9.26
C LEU A 24 -12.90 -21.94 9.16
N ARG A 25 -13.55 -22.18 8.01
CA ARG A 25 -14.27 -23.45 7.78
C ARG A 25 -13.33 -24.65 7.76
N LYS A 26 -12.15 -24.54 7.12
CA LYS A 26 -11.13 -25.61 7.14
C LYS A 26 -10.66 -25.94 8.56
N ASN A 27 -10.73 -24.98 9.48
CA ASN A 27 -10.37 -25.14 10.89
C ASN A 27 -11.58 -25.40 11.83
N GLY A 28 -12.71 -25.85 11.28
CA GLY A 28 -13.84 -26.35 12.06
C GLY A 28 -14.76 -25.29 12.66
N ALA A 29 -14.71 -24.05 12.19
CA ALA A 29 -15.65 -23.00 12.59
C ALA A 29 -17.01 -23.14 11.89
N GLU A 30 -18.08 -22.75 12.58
CA GLU A 30 -19.39 -22.47 12.00
C GLU A 30 -19.37 -21.03 11.47
N VAL A 31 -19.22 -20.88 10.15
CA VAL A 31 -19.02 -19.56 9.52
C VAL A 31 -20.31 -19.07 8.86
N ALA A 32 -20.64 -17.81 9.10
CA ALA A 32 -21.61 -17.04 8.33
C ALA A 32 -20.93 -15.86 7.64
N ALA A 33 -21.54 -15.36 6.56
CA ALA A 33 -21.05 -14.24 5.78
C ALA A 33 -21.96 -13.01 5.95
N TYR A 34 -21.37 -11.83 6.00
CA TYR A 34 -22.09 -10.55 6.07
C TYR A 34 -21.49 -9.53 5.10
N ASP A 35 -22.36 -8.81 4.43
CA ASP A 35 -22.05 -7.56 3.75
C ASP A 35 -23.28 -6.64 3.86
N ALA A 36 -23.09 -5.32 4.00
CA ALA A 36 -24.21 -4.40 4.20
C ALA A 36 -25.14 -4.40 2.98
N GLU A 37 -24.55 -4.49 1.78
CA GLU A 37 -25.25 -4.52 0.50
C GLU A 37 -24.82 -5.74 -0.31
N LEU A 38 -25.59 -6.82 -0.19
CA LEU A 38 -25.28 -8.07 -0.87
C LEU A 38 -26.19 -8.33 -2.07
N LYS A 39 -25.62 -8.28 -3.27
CA LYS A 39 -26.34 -8.58 -4.52
C LYS A 39 -26.60 -10.09 -4.69
N PRO A 40 -27.76 -10.52 -5.23
CA PRO A 40 -28.07 -11.94 -5.42
C PRO A 40 -27.03 -12.72 -6.23
N GLU A 41 -26.40 -12.10 -7.22
CA GLU A 41 -25.38 -12.73 -8.05
C GLU A 41 -24.13 -13.06 -7.22
N ARG A 42 -23.76 -12.17 -6.30
CA ARG A 42 -22.64 -12.37 -5.38
C ARG A 42 -22.94 -13.48 -4.38
N VAL A 43 -24.16 -13.53 -3.84
CA VAL A 43 -24.64 -14.65 -3.00
C VAL A 43 -24.51 -15.97 -3.75
N SER A 44 -25.01 -16.04 -4.99
CA SER A 44 -24.94 -17.26 -5.81
C SER A 44 -23.49 -17.69 -6.08
N GLN A 45 -22.62 -16.73 -6.42
CA GLN A 45 -21.21 -17.01 -6.68
C GLN A 45 -20.52 -17.60 -5.44
N ILE A 46 -20.68 -16.98 -4.28
CA ILE A 46 -20.05 -17.42 -3.02
C ILE A 46 -20.68 -18.73 -2.54
N GLY A 47 -22.00 -18.88 -2.66
CA GLY A 47 -22.73 -20.10 -2.27
C GLY A 47 -22.27 -21.33 -3.05
N LYS A 48 -21.84 -21.18 -4.31
CA LYS A 48 -21.21 -22.27 -5.08
C LYS A 48 -19.83 -22.66 -4.54
N MET A 49 -19.10 -21.73 -3.92
CA MET A 49 -17.78 -21.99 -3.32
C MET A 49 -17.89 -22.61 -1.94
N PHE A 50 -18.97 -22.28 -1.21
CA PHE A 50 -19.14 -22.62 0.19
C PHE A 50 -20.56 -23.14 0.45
N GLU A 51 -20.76 -24.44 0.23
CA GLU A 51 -22.05 -25.08 0.45
C GLU A 51 -22.56 -24.85 1.89
N GLY A 52 -23.85 -24.52 2.02
CA GLY A 52 -24.50 -24.26 3.31
C GLY A 52 -24.10 -22.95 4.01
N LEU A 53 -23.37 -22.04 3.34
CA LEU A 53 -23.01 -20.75 3.93
C LEU A 53 -24.25 -19.86 4.12
N VAL A 54 -24.47 -19.39 5.35
CA VAL A 54 -25.54 -18.44 5.68
C VAL A 54 -25.07 -17.02 5.41
N PHE A 55 -25.93 -16.21 4.79
CA PHE A 55 -25.66 -14.81 4.47
C PHE A 55 -26.56 -13.88 5.26
N TYR A 56 -25.97 -12.83 5.82
CA TYR A 56 -26.65 -11.71 6.46
C TYR A 56 -26.39 -10.43 5.68
N THR A 57 -27.38 -9.53 5.67
CA THR A 57 -27.34 -8.23 4.96
C THR A 57 -28.09 -7.17 5.77
N GLY A 58 -27.93 -5.89 5.40
CA GLY A 58 -28.55 -4.78 6.12
C GLY A 58 -27.67 -4.26 7.26
N ARG A 59 -28.25 -4.02 8.44
CA ARG A 59 -27.50 -3.44 9.57
C ARG A 59 -26.69 -4.52 10.29
N LEU A 60 -25.45 -4.20 10.62
CA LEU A 60 -24.52 -5.14 11.27
C LEU A 60 -25.05 -5.66 12.61
N LYS A 61 -25.64 -4.79 13.46
CA LYS A 61 -26.27 -5.22 14.72
C LYS A 61 -27.31 -6.34 14.56
N ASP A 62 -28.08 -6.32 13.47
CA ASP A 62 -29.15 -7.29 13.25
C ASP A 62 -28.53 -8.66 12.93
N ALA A 63 -27.43 -8.70 12.16
CA ALA A 63 -26.64 -9.90 11.95
C ALA A 63 -26.01 -10.39 13.27
N LEU A 64 -25.35 -9.52 14.02
CA LEU A 64 -24.66 -9.87 15.28
C LEU A 64 -25.58 -10.43 16.35
N SER A 65 -26.88 -10.10 16.32
CA SER A 65 -27.89 -10.64 17.23
C SER A 65 -28.09 -12.16 17.15
N ASN A 66 -27.51 -12.84 16.15
CA ASN A 66 -27.59 -14.29 15.95
C ASN A 66 -26.62 -15.11 16.81
N GLY A 67 -25.95 -14.49 17.79
CA GLY A 67 -25.15 -15.18 18.81
C GLY A 67 -23.78 -15.66 18.32
N PHE A 68 -23.07 -14.81 17.58
CA PHE A 68 -21.70 -15.10 17.15
C PHE A 68 -20.68 -14.93 18.29
N ASP A 69 -19.68 -15.81 18.35
CA ASP A 69 -18.54 -15.68 19.27
C ASP A 69 -17.52 -14.66 18.75
N ILE A 70 -17.32 -14.63 17.42
CA ILE A 70 -16.26 -13.89 16.76
C ILE A 70 -16.82 -13.14 15.54
N LEU A 71 -16.38 -11.89 15.39
CA LEU A 71 -16.54 -11.10 14.18
C LEU A 71 -15.18 -10.99 13.47
N ALA A 72 -15.05 -11.66 12.33
CA ALA A 72 -13.88 -11.58 11.46
C ALA A 72 -14.07 -10.46 10.44
N LEU A 73 -13.34 -9.36 10.59
CA LEU A 73 -13.48 -8.14 9.79
C LEU A 73 -12.51 -8.13 8.62
N SER A 74 -13.04 -7.97 7.41
CA SER A 74 -12.26 -7.55 6.25
C SER A 74 -11.78 -6.11 6.45
N PRO A 75 -10.55 -5.73 6.03
CA PRO A 75 -10.00 -4.41 6.28
C PRO A 75 -10.81 -3.25 5.68
N GLY A 76 -11.64 -3.51 4.67
CA GLY A 76 -12.53 -2.50 4.08
C GLY A 76 -13.66 -2.04 5.02
N ILE A 77 -13.94 -2.78 6.09
CA ILE A 77 -14.95 -2.42 7.10
C ILE A 77 -14.23 -1.79 8.29
N SER A 78 -14.62 -0.56 8.63
CA SER A 78 -14.08 0.14 9.81
C SER A 78 -14.50 -0.58 11.09
N GLU A 79 -13.55 -0.82 12.00
CA GLU A 79 -13.85 -1.35 13.33
C GLU A 79 -14.52 -0.30 14.25
N ARG A 80 -14.44 0.98 13.89
CA ARG A 80 -14.94 2.12 14.66
C ARG A 80 -16.45 2.34 14.50
N GLN A 81 -17.22 1.25 14.50
CA GLN A 81 -18.67 1.29 14.41
C GLN A 81 -19.28 1.02 15.79
N PRO A 82 -20.33 1.76 16.20
CA PRO A 82 -21.02 1.53 17.48
C PRO A 82 -21.47 0.08 17.67
N ASP A 83 -21.92 -0.57 16.58
CA ASP A 83 -22.35 -1.98 16.60
C ASP A 83 -21.22 -2.95 16.97
N ILE A 84 -19.98 -2.66 16.51
CA ILE A 84 -18.79 -3.50 16.78
C ILE A 84 -18.31 -3.28 18.22
N GLU A 85 -18.34 -2.04 18.69
CA GLU A 85 -18.01 -1.73 20.09
C GLU A 85 -18.98 -2.40 21.06
N ALA A 86 -20.29 -2.34 20.78
CA ALA A 86 -21.30 -3.05 21.57
C ALA A 86 -21.09 -4.58 21.55
N PHE A 87 -20.66 -5.15 20.42
CA PHE A 87 -20.31 -6.56 20.34
C PHE A 87 -19.11 -6.93 21.22
N LYS A 88 -18.05 -6.12 21.21
CA LYS A 88 -16.88 -6.28 22.09
C LYS A 88 -17.28 -6.20 23.57
N GLN A 89 -18.11 -5.22 23.94
CA GLN A 89 -18.60 -5.04 25.32
C GLN A 89 -19.45 -6.22 25.83
N ASN A 90 -20.13 -6.94 24.94
CA ASN A 90 -20.87 -8.17 25.25
C ASN A 90 -20.00 -9.44 25.25
N GLY A 91 -18.66 -9.30 25.22
CA GLY A 91 -17.70 -10.40 25.24
C GLY A 91 -17.37 -11.02 23.88
N GLY A 92 -17.90 -10.44 22.79
CA GLY A 92 -17.57 -10.83 21.43
C GLY A 92 -16.13 -10.46 21.08
N ARG A 93 -15.46 -11.30 20.28
CA ARG A 93 -14.08 -11.05 19.85
C ARG A 93 -14.03 -10.59 18.40
N VAL A 94 -13.23 -9.56 18.11
CA VAL A 94 -13.04 -9.04 16.75
C VAL A 94 -11.65 -9.41 16.26
N LEU A 95 -11.54 -9.91 15.03
CA LEU A 95 -10.27 -10.33 14.43
C LEU A 95 -10.16 -9.88 12.97
N GLY A 96 -8.94 -9.54 12.53
CA GLY A 96 -8.60 -9.38 11.12
C GLY A 96 -7.92 -10.63 10.53
N ASP A 97 -7.74 -10.66 9.22
CA ASP A 97 -6.99 -11.70 8.50
C ASP A 97 -5.52 -11.78 8.95
N ILE A 98 -4.89 -10.63 9.18
CA ILE A 98 -3.50 -10.57 9.68
C ILE A 98 -3.38 -11.12 11.10
N GLU A 99 -4.37 -10.91 11.96
CA GLU A 99 -4.37 -11.47 13.31
C GLU A 99 -4.51 -13.00 13.29
N LEU A 100 -5.29 -13.53 12.34
CA LEU A 100 -5.38 -14.97 12.09
C LEU A 100 -4.04 -15.52 11.59
N LEU A 101 -3.38 -14.84 10.64
CA LEU A 101 -2.05 -15.23 10.17
C LEU A 101 -1.00 -15.17 11.29
N ALA A 102 -1.02 -14.12 12.12
CA ALA A 102 -0.07 -13.90 13.19
C ALA A 102 0.01 -15.10 14.15
N ASP A 103 -1.14 -15.66 14.55
CA ASP A 103 -1.19 -16.86 15.38
C ASP A 103 -0.56 -18.09 14.73
N ILE A 104 -0.62 -18.20 13.40
CA ILE A 104 -0.03 -19.32 12.65
C ILE A 104 1.49 -19.18 12.58
N VAL A 105 1.96 -18.03 12.09
CA VAL A 105 3.40 -17.80 11.87
C VAL A 105 4.17 -17.77 13.19
N ASN A 106 3.58 -17.24 14.26
CA ASN A 106 4.19 -17.26 15.59
C ASN A 106 4.35 -18.68 16.13
N ARG A 107 3.31 -19.53 16.00
CA ARG A 107 3.37 -20.93 16.47
C ARG A 107 4.38 -21.76 15.67
N ARG A 108 4.50 -21.49 14.38
CA ARG A 108 5.42 -22.18 13.47
C ARG A 108 6.86 -21.63 13.53
N GLY A 109 7.02 -20.44 14.11
CA GLY A 109 8.29 -19.73 14.19
C GLY A 109 8.79 -19.30 12.81
N ASP A 110 7.88 -18.91 11.92
CA ASP A 110 8.22 -18.37 10.60
C ASP A 110 8.80 -16.96 10.78
N LYS A 111 9.80 -16.57 9.98
CA LYS A 111 10.25 -15.17 9.99
C LYS A 111 9.20 -14.31 9.31
N VAL A 112 9.06 -13.08 9.78
CA VAL A 112 8.12 -12.12 9.18
C VAL A 112 8.83 -10.78 8.99
N ILE A 113 8.78 -10.28 7.76
CA ILE A 113 9.10 -8.89 7.41
C ILE A 113 7.78 -8.17 7.18
N ALA A 114 7.48 -7.14 7.97
CA ALA A 114 6.22 -6.39 7.88
C ALA A 114 6.48 -4.95 7.43
N ILE A 115 5.79 -4.52 6.37
CA ILE A 115 6.05 -3.24 5.70
C ILE A 115 4.76 -2.42 5.67
N THR A 116 4.81 -1.21 6.22
CA THR A 116 3.75 -0.21 6.07
C THR A 116 4.32 1.19 5.84
N GLY A 117 3.44 2.17 5.68
CA GLY A 117 3.74 3.57 5.35
C GLY A 117 2.58 4.19 4.57
N SER A 118 2.63 5.50 4.33
CA SER A 118 1.73 6.13 3.36
C SER A 118 2.14 5.72 1.95
N ASN A 119 3.43 5.83 1.63
CA ASN A 119 3.98 5.59 0.29
C ASN A 119 5.12 4.56 0.29
N GLY A 120 5.47 4.02 -0.88
CA GLY A 120 6.58 3.08 -1.08
C GLY A 120 6.31 1.61 -0.69
N LYS A 121 5.26 1.34 0.10
CA LYS A 121 4.92 0.00 0.63
C LYS A 121 5.07 -1.15 -0.37
N THR A 122 4.39 -1.01 -1.51
CA THR A 122 4.36 -2.01 -2.58
C THR A 122 5.71 -2.22 -3.22
N THR A 123 6.44 -1.14 -3.52
CA THR A 123 7.78 -1.24 -4.09
C THR A 123 8.73 -1.95 -3.13
N VAL A 124 8.72 -1.56 -1.86
CA VAL A 124 9.58 -2.19 -0.83
C VAL A 124 9.18 -3.64 -0.59
N THR A 125 7.89 -3.95 -0.52
CA THR A 125 7.40 -5.34 -0.33
C THR A 125 7.83 -6.23 -1.49
N SER A 126 7.67 -5.76 -2.74
CA SER A 126 8.09 -6.52 -3.92
C SER A 126 9.60 -6.65 -4.02
N LEU A 127 10.36 -5.60 -3.69
CA LEU A 127 11.82 -5.65 -3.68
C LEU A 127 12.33 -6.62 -2.60
N VAL A 128 11.85 -6.52 -1.36
CA VAL A 128 12.20 -7.45 -0.28
C VAL A 128 11.85 -8.89 -0.67
N GLY A 129 10.65 -9.11 -1.19
CA GLY A 129 10.24 -10.43 -1.67
C GLY A 129 11.15 -10.98 -2.78
N TYR A 130 11.49 -10.15 -3.76
CA TYR A 130 12.43 -10.48 -4.82
C TYR A 130 13.82 -10.84 -4.28
N LEU A 131 14.35 -10.02 -3.36
CA LEU A 131 15.67 -10.23 -2.75
C LEU A 131 15.70 -11.53 -1.94
N CYS A 132 14.68 -11.80 -1.12
CA CYS A 132 14.58 -13.03 -0.35
C CYS A 132 14.55 -14.27 -1.26
N ILE A 133 13.76 -14.24 -2.34
CA ILE A 133 13.70 -15.34 -3.33
C ILE A 133 15.04 -15.53 -4.03
N LYS A 134 15.67 -14.43 -4.48
CA LYS A 134 16.97 -14.51 -5.18
C LYS A 134 18.11 -14.99 -4.28
N CYS A 135 18.03 -14.69 -2.98
CA CYS A 135 18.93 -15.25 -1.98
C CYS A 135 18.57 -16.68 -1.54
N GLY A 136 17.59 -17.32 -2.18
CA GLY A 136 17.27 -18.74 -1.99
C GLY A 136 16.31 -19.07 -0.85
N LEU A 137 15.61 -18.09 -0.25
CA LEU A 137 14.61 -18.35 0.78
C LEU A 137 13.26 -18.79 0.19
N ASP A 138 12.61 -19.77 0.82
CA ASP A 138 11.18 -20.04 0.60
C ASP A 138 10.35 -18.87 1.15
N THR A 139 9.99 -17.96 0.24
CA THR A 139 9.43 -16.65 0.55
C THR A 139 7.95 -16.59 0.16
N VAL A 140 7.13 -16.09 1.08
CA VAL A 140 5.72 -15.79 0.82
C VAL A 140 5.53 -14.28 0.79
N ILE A 141 5.03 -13.75 -0.32
CA ILE A 141 4.68 -12.34 -0.46
C ILE A 141 3.15 -12.23 -0.42
N ALA A 142 2.61 -11.53 0.57
CA ALA A 142 1.16 -11.44 0.78
C ALA A 142 0.78 -10.15 1.53
N GLY A 143 -0.52 -9.96 1.76
CA GLY A 143 -1.02 -8.85 2.58
C GLY A 143 -2.03 -7.98 1.84
N ASN A 144 -1.81 -6.68 1.90
CA ASN A 144 -2.66 -5.66 1.27
C ASN A 144 -2.54 -5.65 -0.27
N ILE A 145 -1.46 -6.20 -0.82
CA ILE A 145 -1.27 -6.37 -2.26
C ILE A 145 -1.06 -7.85 -2.62
N GLY A 146 -1.52 -8.23 -3.81
CA GLY A 146 -1.35 -9.57 -4.35
C GLY A 146 -2.32 -10.53 -3.68
N THR A 147 -1.80 -11.63 -3.15
CA THR A 147 -2.59 -12.71 -2.55
C THR A 147 -2.96 -12.36 -1.09
N PRO A 148 -4.25 -12.48 -0.71
CA PRO A 148 -4.66 -12.40 0.69
C PRO A 148 -3.88 -13.38 1.58
N VAL A 149 -3.52 -12.96 2.79
CA VAL A 149 -2.62 -13.75 3.66
C VAL A 149 -3.11 -15.17 3.97
N LEU A 150 -4.41 -15.36 4.16
CA LEU A 150 -4.99 -16.66 4.48
C LEU A 150 -5.17 -17.52 3.22
N GLU A 151 -5.28 -16.92 2.05
CA GLU A 151 -5.22 -17.66 0.78
C GLU A 151 -3.81 -18.21 0.58
N ALA A 152 -2.78 -17.38 0.77
CA ALA A 152 -1.39 -17.81 0.70
C ALA A 152 -1.08 -18.93 1.72
N GLU A 153 -1.56 -18.81 2.97
CA GLU A 153 -1.40 -19.87 3.98
C GLU A 153 -2.13 -21.16 3.59
N LEU A 154 -3.34 -21.07 3.02
CA LEU A 154 -4.07 -22.26 2.55
C LEU A 154 -3.31 -23.00 1.45
N GLN A 155 -2.66 -22.27 0.53
CA GLN A 155 -1.83 -22.84 -0.53
C GLN A 155 -0.56 -23.53 0.00
N ARG A 156 -0.08 -23.14 1.20
CA ARG A 156 1.07 -23.78 1.84
C ARG A 156 0.74 -25.12 2.49
N GLU A 157 -0.54 -25.41 2.72
CA GLU A 157 -0.98 -26.66 3.34
C GLU A 157 -0.27 -26.99 4.67
N GLY A 158 0.03 -25.95 5.46
CA GLY A 158 0.71 -26.09 6.75
C GLY A 158 2.24 -26.10 6.70
N LYS A 159 2.85 -26.01 5.52
CA LYS A 159 4.32 -25.94 5.37
C LYS A 159 4.88 -24.62 5.89
N LYS A 160 5.97 -24.71 6.66
CA LYS A 160 6.76 -23.56 7.13
C LYS A 160 7.38 -22.79 5.98
N ALA A 161 7.26 -21.46 6.00
CA ALA A 161 8.04 -20.58 5.13
C ALA A 161 9.33 -20.16 5.84
N ASP A 162 10.38 -19.89 5.06
CA ASP A 162 11.58 -19.26 5.62
C ASP A 162 11.27 -17.82 6.02
N VAL A 163 10.49 -17.11 5.20
CA VAL A 163 10.08 -15.73 5.46
C VAL A 163 8.74 -15.37 4.82
N TRP A 164 7.90 -14.66 5.58
CA TRP A 164 6.73 -13.95 5.08
C TRP A 164 7.06 -12.48 4.91
N VAL A 165 6.82 -11.93 3.73
CA VAL A 165 6.98 -10.51 3.39
C VAL A 165 5.59 -9.92 3.24
N LEU A 166 5.18 -9.13 4.23
CA LEU A 166 3.81 -8.66 4.37
C LEU A 166 3.70 -7.16 4.09
N GLU A 167 2.94 -6.79 3.06
CA GLU A 167 2.46 -5.40 2.91
C GLU A 167 1.25 -5.21 3.81
N LEU A 168 1.29 -4.26 4.75
CA LEU A 168 0.19 -4.01 5.68
C LEU A 168 -0.37 -2.60 5.51
N SER A 169 -1.68 -2.49 5.33
CA SER A 169 -2.39 -1.21 5.44
C SER A 169 -2.63 -0.83 6.91
N SER A 170 -2.93 0.44 7.17
CA SER A 170 -3.37 0.87 8.51
C SER A 170 -4.67 0.16 8.91
N PHE A 171 -5.56 -0.10 7.95
CA PHE A 171 -6.83 -0.80 8.14
C PHE A 171 -6.66 -2.22 8.65
N GLN A 172 -5.64 -2.94 8.17
CA GLN A 172 -5.30 -4.26 8.69
C GLN A 172 -4.68 -4.17 10.08
N LEU A 173 -3.84 -3.17 10.32
CA LEU A 173 -3.14 -2.96 11.60
C LEU A 173 -4.09 -2.56 12.74
N GLU A 174 -5.25 -1.96 12.44
CA GLU A 174 -6.32 -1.68 13.41
C GLU A 174 -6.63 -2.91 14.28
N ASN A 175 -6.92 -4.04 13.62
CA ASN A 175 -7.32 -5.31 14.23
C ASN A 175 -6.17 -6.33 14.36
N THR A 176 -4.91 -5.88 14.32
CA THR A 176 -3.74 -6.76 14.45
C THR A 176 -3.11 -6.59 15.82
N GLU A 177 -3.07 -7.69 16.60
CA GLU A 177 -2.58 -7.67 17.97
C GLU A 177 -1.36 -8.51 18.27
N SER A 178 -1.27 -9.68 17.64
CA SER A 178 -0.29 -10.69 17.98
C SER A 178 0.84 -10.80 16.97
N LEU A 179 0.83 -10.02 15.89
CA LEU A 179 1.93 -10.03 14.92
C LEU A 179 3.23 -9.58 15.59
N ARG A 180 4.28 -10.40 15.47
CA ARG A 180 5.62 -10.14 16.00
C ARG A 180 6.66 -10.22 14.89
N PRO A 181 6.80 -9.19 14.05
CA PRO A 181 7.73 -9.24 12.93
C PRO A 181 9.17 -9.41 13.40
N THR A 182 9.94 -10.22 12.68
CA THR A 182 11.40 -10.31 12.82
C THR A 182 12.04 -8.97 12.45
N ALA A 183 11.51 -8.31 11.42
CA ALA A 183 11.83 -6.94 11.05
C ALA A 183 10.57 -6.21 10.58
N ALA A 184 10.44 -4.93 10.91
CA ALA A 184 9.32 -4.12 10.45
C ALA A 184 9.75 -2.71 10.06
N THR A 185 8.97 -2.08 9.18
CA THR A 185 9.16 -0.67 8.81
C THR A 185 7.84 0.09 8.73
N VAL A 186 7.91 1.36 9.11
CA VAL A 186 6.98 2.40 8.67
C VAL A 186 7.82 3.32 7.80
N LEU A 187 7.57 3.32 6.49
CA LEU A 187 8.44 3.99 5.51
C LEU A 187 8.36 5.52 5.57
N ASN A 188 7.17 6.05 5.82
CA ASN A 188 6.83 7.46 5.92
C ASN A 188 5.36 7.61 6.36
N ILE A 189 5.03 8.78 6.87
CA ILE A 189 3.68 9.24 7.20
C ILE A 189 3.41 10.55 6.49
N SER A 190 2.45 10.51 5.57
CA SER A 190 1.82 11.68 4.93
C SER A 190 0.31 11.53 4.98
N GLU A 191 -0.42 12.63 4.80
CA GLU A 191 -1.89 12.63 4.71
C GLU A 191 -2.37 11.57 3.71
N ASP A 192 -3.22 10.67 4.21
CA ASP A 192 -3.94 9.65 3.48
C ASP A 192 -5.05 9.12 4.42
N HIS A 193 -6.19 8.73 3.87
CA HIS A 193 -7.28 8.12 4.63
C HIS A 193 -7.82 8.94 5.83
N LEU A 194 -7.82 10.27 5.75
CA LEU A 194 -8.38 11.15 6.79
C LEU A 194 -9.91 11.03 6.95
N ASP A 195 -10.58 10.31 6.04
CA ASP A 195 -11.98 9.91 6.16
C ASP A 195 -12.22 8.79 7.20
N ARG A 196 -11.15 8.08 7.62
CA ARG A 196 -11.22 6.95 8.57
C ARG A 196 -10.56 7.21 9.93
N TYR A 197 -9.67 8.19 10.01
CA TYR A 197 -8.92 8.53 11.21
C TYR A 197 -9.27 9.93 11.69
N ASP A 198 -9.13 10.16 13.00
CA ASP A 198 -9.50 11.45 13.59
C ASP A 198 -8.53 12.56 13.12
N ASP A 199 -7.25 12.19 12.96
CA ASP A 199 -6.19 13.04 12.44
C ASP A 199 -4.97 12.20 11.97
N LEU A 200 -3.91 12.90 11.56
CA LEU A 200 -2.66 12.28 11.12
C LEU A 200 -1.91 11.55 12.25
N LEU A 201 -2.06 11.98 13.51
CA LEU A 201 -1.43 11.33 14.66
C LEU A 201 -2.06 9.98 14.95
N ASP A 202 -3.39 9.89 14.88
CA ASP A 202 -4.14 8.65 15.02
C ASP A 202 -3.80 7.65 13.89
N TYR A 203 -3.68 8.14 12.65
CA TYR A 203 -3.19 7.33 11.52
C TYR A 203 -1.75 6.81 11.76
N ALA A 204 -0.84 7.68 12.21
CA ALA A 204 0.53 7.30 12.53
C ALA A 204 0.59 6.28 13.67
N HIS A 205 -0.16 6.49 14.74
CA HIS A 205 -0.25 5.59 15.88
C HIS A 205 -0.80 4.22 15.47
N THR A 206 -1.81 4.19 14.61
CA THR A 206 -2.35 2.95 14.04
C THR A 206 -1.28 2.17 13.27
N LYS A 207 -0.47 2.83 12.43
CA LYS A 207 0.65 2.16 11.75
C LYS A 207 1.75 1.70 12.69
N ALA A 208 2.03 2.43 13.77
CA ALA A 208 3.04 2.07 14.76
C ALA A 208 2.75 0.72 15.47
N LYS A 209 1.50 0.21 15.38
CA LYS A 209 1.14 -1.15 15.80
C LYS A 209 1.94 -2.24 15.07
N ILE A 210 2.52 -1.96 13.90
CA ILE A 210 3.39 -2.90 13.18
C ILE A 210 4.62 -3.32 13.99
N PHE A 211 5.08 -2.47 14.91
CA PHE A 211 6.28 -2.71 15.72
C PHE A 211 6.04 -3.55 16.99
N ARG A 212 4.91 -4.27 17.11
CA ARG A 212 4.69 -5.21 18.24
C ARG A 212 5.77 -6.32 18.27
N GLY A 213 6.00 -6.91 19.45
CA GLY A 213 6.94 -8.02 19.65
C GLY A 213 8.39 -7.62 20.01
N ASP A 214 9.35 -8.29 19.36
CA ASP A 214 10.82 -8.21 19.42
C ASP A 214 11.66 -7.37 18.47
N GLY A 215 11.27 -7.46 17.19
CA GLY A 215 12.22 -7.42 16.08
C GLY A 215 12.90 -6.10 15.77
N VAL A 216 13.70 -6.09 14.71
CA VAL A 216 14.40 -4.88 14.26
C VAL A 216 13.39 -3.85 13.73
N GLN A 217 13.53 -2.59 14.12
CA GLN A 217 12.82 -1.47 13.51
C GLN A 217 13.66 -0.86 12.41
N VAL A 218 13.17 -0.84 11.17
CA VAL A 218 13.79 -0.09 10.07
C VAL A 218 13.01 1.22 9.91
N LEU A 219 13.61 2.34 10.26
CA LEU A 219 12.93 3.64 10.39
C LEU A 219 13.54 4.70 9.48
N ASN A 220 12.67 5.52 8.88
CA ASN A 220 13.06 6.70 8.13
C ASN A 220 13.48 7.80 9.10
N SER A 221 14.73 8.27 9.04
CA SER A 221 15.20 9.36 9.90
C SER A 221 14.82 10.74 9.37
N ASP A 222 14.37 10.87 8.12
CA ASP A 222 13.90 12.13 7.55
C ASP A 222 12.46 12.45 7.99
N ASP A 223 11.67 11.43 8.30
CA ASP A 223 10.27 11.55 8.70
C ASP A 223 10.09 11.67 10.22
N VAL A 224 9.47 12.76 10.68
CA VAL A 224 9.27 13.04 12.11
C VAL A 224 8.39 12.02 12.83
N PHE A 225 7.37 11.49 12.17
CA PHE A 225 6.50 10.47 12.77
C PHE A 225 7.26 9.15 12.88
N CYS A 226 8.02 8.76 11.85
CA CYS A 226 8.87 7.57 11.91
C CYS A 226 9.90 7.67 13.04
N ARG A 227 10.54 8.84 13.21
CA ARG A 227 11.45 9.09 14.35
C ARG A 227 10.76 8.89 15.70
N ALA A 228 9.53 9.38 15.85
CA ALA A 228 8.73 9.25 17.07
C ALA A 228 8.29 7.79 17.37
N MET A 229 8.32 6.89 16.40
CA MET A 229 7.93 5.48 16.56
C MET A 229 9.04 4.58 17.12
N LYS A 230 10.24 5.11 17.37
CA LYS A 230 11.33 4.37 18.02
C LYS A 230 10.86 3.81 19.37
N ARG A 231 11.05 2.51 19.60
CA ARG A 231 10.76 1.86 20.88
C ARG A 231 12.04 1.71 21.69
N ALA A 232 11.97 2.01 22.98
CA ALA A 232 13.11 1.88 23.88
C ALA A 232 13.58 0.41 23.96
N GLY A 233 14.90 0.20 24.01
CA GLY A 233 15.50 -1.14 24.13
C GLY A 233 15.45 -2.00 22.86
N ARG A 234 14.97 -1.45 21.74
CA ARG A 234 14.96 -2.16 20.45
C ARG A 234 16.15 -1.80 19.57
N GLU A 235 16.57 -2.78 18.78
CA GLU A 235 17.46 -2.54 17.65
C GLU A 235 16.72 -1.73 16.58
N VAL A 236 17.39 -0.68 16.09
CA VAL A 236 16.87 0.20 15.06
C VAL A 236 17.93 0.35 13.98
N LYS A 237 17.51 0.23 12.72
CA LYS A 237 18.30 0.59 11.54
C LYS A 237 17.65 1.82 10.89
N TRP A 238 18.35 2.94 10.92
CA TRP A 238 17.88 4.19 10.33
C TRP A 238 18.22 4.27 8.84
N PHE A 239 17.32 4.82 8.04
CA PHE A 239 17.65 5.23 6.67
C PHE A 239 17.34 6.71 6.42
N SER A 240 18.19 7.38 5.63
CA SER A 240 18.08 8.81 5.31
C SER A 240 18.50 9.15 3.88
N LEU A 241 17.80 10.09 3.25
CA LEU A 241 18.23 10.78 2.04
C LEU A 241 18.89 12.14 2.32
N GLU A 242 18.83 12.63 3.55
CA GLU A 242 19.19 14.02 3.89
C GLU A 242 20.45 14.14 4.73
N HIS A 243 20.76 13.14 5.54
CA HIS A 243 21.88 13.17 6.48
C HIS A 243 22.47 11.77 6.69
N GLU A 244 23.63 11.73 7.34
CA GLU A 244 24.28 10.46 7.71
C GLU A 244 23.43 9.67 8.71
N ALA A 245 23.25 8.37 8.43
CA ALA A 245 22.46 7.43 9.24
C ALA A 245 23.05 6.01 9.09
N ASP A 246 22.38 4.99 9.66
CA ASP A 246 22.85 3.60 9.45
C ASP A 246 22.88 3.25 7.97
N PHE A 247 21.85 3.63 7.20
CA PHE A 247 21.83 3.58 5.74
C PHE A 247 21.55 4.98 5.20
N TRP A 248 22.37 5.51 4.30
CA TRP A 248 22.16 6.88 3.84
C TRP A 248 22.67 7.13 2.43
N LEU A 249 22.19 8.21 1.82
CA LEU A 249 22.66 8.69 0.53
C LEU A 249 23.70 9.80 0.71
N GLU A 250 24.93 9.52 0.29
CA GLU A 250 25.95 10.56 0.12
C GLU A 250 25.70 11.28 -1.20
N ARG A 251 25.16 12.50 -1.14
CA ARG A 251 24.65 13.23 -2.30
C ARG A 251 25.76 13.69 -3.24
N GLU A 252 26.93 14.00 -2.69
CA GLU A 252 28.10 14.46 -3.43
C GLU A 252 28.61 13.40 -4.39
N THR A 253 28.61 12.13 -3.96
CA THR A 253 29.07 10.98 -4.75
C THR A 253 27.94 10.23 -5.43
N GLY A 254 26.69 10.46 -5.00
CA GLY A 254 25.52 9.74 -5.50
C GLY A 254 25.53 8.26 -5.11
N ARG A 255 26.10 7.91 -3.94
CA ARG A 255 26.22 6.53 -3.46
C ARG A 255 25.41 6.29 -2.19
N LEU A 256 24.78 5.12 -2.13
CA LEU A 256 24.19 4.60 -0.89
C LEU A 256 25.32 4.02 -0.05
N LYS A 257 25.28 4.32 1.25
CA LYS A 257 26.29 3.90 2.23
C LYS A 257 25.64 3.26 3.44
N GLN A 258 26.41 2.44 4.16
CA GLN A 258 26.07 1.96 5.50
C GLN A 258 27.17 2.34 6.48
N GLY A 259 26.90 3.32 7.35
CA GLY A 259 27.98 4.05 8.03
C GLY A 259 28.95 4.63 6.98
N ASP A 260 30.23 4.26 7.08
CA ASP A 260 31.27 4.70 6.14
C ASP A 260 31.41 3.82 4.87
N GLU A 261 30.75 2.65 4.82
CA GLU A 261 30.93 1.67 3.75
C GLU A 261 30.07 1.99 2.52
N ASP A 262 30.68 2.04 1.33
CA ASP A 262 29.97 2.19 0.06
C ASP A 262 29.20 0.91 -0.31
N LEU A 263 27.87 1.03 -0.46
CA LEU A 263 27.02 -0.09 -0.88
C LEU A 263 26.85 -0.15 -2.39
N ILE A 264 26.22 0.88 -2.98
CA ILE A 264 25.83 0.89 -4.39
C ILE A 264 25.70 2.32 -4.89
N ALA A 265 26.12 2.58 -6.14
CA ALA A 265 25.88 3.87 -6.77
C ALA A 265 24.40 3.98 -7.20
N THR A 266 23.79 5.15 -7.04
CA THR A 266 22.37 5.36 -7.39
C THR A 266 22.07 5.06 -8.86
N GLN A 267 23.03 5.30 -9.75
CA GLN A 267 22.96 4.97 -11.18
C GLN A 267 22.91 3.46 -11.49
N ASP A 268 23.35 2.61 -10.56
CA ASP A 268 23.29 1.14 -10.71
C ASP A 268 21.95 0.58 -10.20
N ILE A 269 21.08 1.42 -9.65
CA ILE A 269 19.72 1.06 -9.22
C ILE A 269 18.79 1.29 -10.43
N PRO A 270 18.13 0.25 -10.97
CA PRO A 270 17.25 0.43 -12.12
C PRO A 270 16.02 1.31 -11.83
N LEU A 271 15.62 1.41 -10.56
CA LEU A 271 14.49 2.23 -10.13
C LEU A 271 14.86 3.73 -10.15
N GLN A 272 14.02 4.54 -10.79
CA GLN A 272 14.25 5.98 -10.92
C GLN A 272 13.76 6.78 -9.72
N GLY A 273 14.48 7.85 -9.36
CA GLY A 273 14.07 8.83 -8.35
C GLY A 273 14.57 8.56 -6.93
N LEU A 274 14.80 9.62 -6.15
CA LEU A 274 15.35 9.54 -4.79
C LEU A 274 14.46 8.77 -3.81
N HIS A 275 13.14 8.82 -3.98
CA HIS A 275 12.22 8.02 -3.15
C HIS A 275 12.47 6.51 -3.33
N ASN A 276 12.91 6.06 -4.51
CA ASN A 276 13.28 4.67 -4.73
C ASN A 276 14.64 4.32 -4.15
N VAL A 277 15.57 5.28 -4.05
CA VAL A 277 16.80 5.12 -3.25
C VAL A 277 16.47 4.85 -1.79
N ALA A 278 15.53 5.62 -1.19
CA ALA A 278 15.03 5.33 0.16
C ALA A 278 14.36 3.96 0.27
N ASN A 279 13.55 3.57 -0.72
CA ASN A 279 12.94 2.24 -0.75
C ASN A 279 13.99 1.11 -0.79
N VAL A 280 15.09 1.30 -1.54
CA VAL A 280 16.20 0.33 -1.59
C VAL A 280 16.91 0.24 -0.23
N MET A 281 17.21 1.37 0.41
CA MET A 281 17.82 1.37 1.75
C MET A 281 16.94 0.63 2.78
N ALA A 282 15.65 0.92 2.79
CA ALA A 282 14.69 0.22 3.65
C ALA A 282 14.65 -1.29 3.35
N ALA A 283 14.60 -1.68 2.07
CA ALA A 283 14.54 -3.09 1.67
C ALA A 283 15.80 -3.87 2.06
N VAL A 284 16.99 -3.31 1.81
CA VAL A 284 18.27 -3.93 2.18
C VAL A 284 18.35 -4.08 3.70
N ALA A 285 18.01 -3.04 4.47
CA ALA A 285 18.02 -3.08 5.93
C ALA A 285 17.07 -4.15 6.50
N LEU A 286 15.87 -4.32 5.92
CA LEU A 286 14.91 -5.35 6.30
C LEU A 286 15.41 -6.76 5.98
N CYS A 287 16.03 -6.95 4.81
CA CYS A 287 16.60 -8.24 4.40
C CYS A 287 17.81 -8.64 5.27
N GLU A 288 18.69 -7.69 5.59
CA GLU A 288 19.79 -7.95 6.53
C GLU A 288 19.27 -8.34 7.92
N ALA A 289 18.17 -7.72 8.38
CA ALA A 289 17.58 -8.02 9.69
C ALA A 289 17.01 -9.44 9.81
N VAL A 290 16.75 -10.12 8.68
CA VAL A 290 16.41 -11.56 8.67
C VAL A 290 17.61 -12.47 8.37
N GLY A 291 18.82 -11.90 8.27
CA GLY A 291 20.08 -12.61 8.14
C GLY A 291 20.55 -12.86 6.71
N LEU A 292 20.05 -12.12 5.72
CA LEU A 292 20.55 -12.22 4.34
C LEU A 292 21.88 -11.48 4.17
N PRO A 293 22.85 -12.04 3.42
CA PRO A 293 24.17 -11.43 3.23
C PRO A 293 24.08 -10.21 2.31
N ARG A 294 24.67 -9.10 2.76
CA ARG A 294 24.66 -7.80 2.09
C ARG A 294 25.10 -7.89 0.63
N GLU A 295 26.21 -8.58 0.37
CA GLU A 295 26.79 -8.65 -0.98
C GLU A 295 25.79 -9.24 -1.98
N ALA A 296 25.11 -10.34 -1.61
CA ALA A 296 24.09 -10.95 -2.45
C ALA A 296 22.87 -10.03 -2.64
N LEU A 297 22.46 -9.30 -1.60
CA LEU A 297 21.38 -8.32 -1.71
C LEU A 297 21.72 -7.24 -2.74
N LEU A 298 22.92 -6.66 -2.66
CA LEU A 298 23.36 -5.59 -3.56
C LEU A 298 23.52 -6.07 -5.01
N GLU A 299 23.97 -7.30 -5.24
CA GLU A 299 23.97 -7.91 -6.57
C GLU A 299 22.56 -8.01 -7.17
N HIS A 300 21.59 -8.40 -6.34
CA HIS A 300 20.21 -8.57 -6.80
C HIS A 300 19.44 -7.26 -6.92
N VAL A 301 19.71 -6.24 -6.09
CA VAL A 301 19.12 -4.89 -6.22
C VAL A 301 19.30 -4.34 -7.65
N LYS A 302 20.49 -4.52 -8.24
CA LYS A 302 20.83 -4.09 -9.61
C LYS A 302 19.96 -4.70 -10.70
N THR A 303 19.22 -5.76 -10.39
CA THR A 303 18.43 -6.53 -11.36
C THR A 303 16.92 -6.35 -11.21
N PHE A 304 16.47 -5.64 -10.18
CA PHE A 304 15.04 -5.43 -9.94
C PHE A 304 14.49 -4.28 -10.80
N GLN A 305 13.54 -4.59 -11.68
CA GLN A 305 13.02 -3.66 -12.69
C GLN A 305 11.82 -2.81 -12.20
N GLY A 306 11.40 -2.96 -10.95
CA GLY A 306 10.23 -2.25 -10.42
C GLY A 306 8.92 -2.97 -10.70
N LEU A 307 7.82 -2.23 -10.57
CA LEU A 307 6.46 -2.75 -10.73
C LEU A 307 5.73 -1.95 -11.81
N PRO A 308 4.82 -2.60 -12.57
CA PRO A 308 3.93 -1.89 -13.48
C PRO A 308 3.13 -0.79 -12.76
N HIS A 309 2.79 0.27 -13.50
CA HIS A 309 1.95 1.40 -13.08
C HIS A 309 2.52 2.29 -11.96
N ARG A 310 3.84 2.30 -11.80
CA ARG A 310 4.56 3.23 -10.90
C ARG A 310 5.61 3.99 -11.71
N VAL A 311 5.23 5.16 -12.22
CA VAL A 311 6.06 5.98 -13.11
C VAL A 311 6.54 5.14 -14.32
N GLU A 312 5.62 4.38 -14.90
CA GLU A 312 5.91 3.48 -16.02
C GLU A 312 5.85 4.24 -17.35
N LYS A 313 6.94 4.23 -18.13
CA LYS A 313 6.90 4.72 -19.53
C LYS A 313 6.06 3.75 -20.37
N ILE A 314 4.84 4.14 -20.72
CA ILE A 314 3.94 3.32 -21.53
C ILE A 314 4.16 3.49 -23.03
N GLY A 315 4.85 4.56 -23.44
CA GLY A 315 5.18 4.81 -24.83
C GLY A 315 5.68 6.23 -25.09
N GLU A 316 5.88 6.52 -26.38
CA GLU A 316 6.31 7.82 -26.86
C GLU A 316 5.66 8.09 -28.22
N LYS A 317 5.19 9.31 -28.44
CA LYS A 317 4.61 9.74 -29.72
C LYS A 317 5.12 11.12 -30.10
N ASN A 318 5.72 11.23 -31.29
CA ASN A 318 6.33 12.48 -31.79
C ASN A 318 7.29 13.16 -30.79
N GLY A 319 8.06 12.36 -30.04
CA GLY A 319 8.98 12.85 -29.01
C GLY A 319 8.34 13.21 -27.67
N VAL A 320 7.02 13.04 -27.50
CA VAL A 320 6.31 13.21 -26.24
C VAL A 320 6.21 11.86 -25.52
N VAL A 321 6.72 11.80 -24.29
CA VAL A 321 6.73 10.56 -23.50
C VAL A 321 5.46 10.48 -22.64
N PHE A 322 4.86 9.29 -22.56
CA PHE A 322 3.69 9.04 -21.73
C PHE A 322 4.08 8.19 -20.53
N ILE A 323 3.73 8.66 -19.33
CA ILE A 323 4.06 7.99 -18.07
C ILE A 323 2.79 7.69 -17.28
N ASP A 324 2.59 6.42 -16.99
CA ASP A 324 1.52 5.91 -16.13
C ASP A 324 2.00 5.78 -14.67
N ASP A 325 1.45 6.64 -13.82
CA ASP A 325 1.55 6.57 -12.37
C ASP A 325 0.15 6.56 -11.73
N SER A 326 -0.77 5.77 -12.29
CA SER A 326 -2.14 5.63 -11.76
C SER A 326 -2.18 5.17 -10.29
N LYS A 327 -1.10 4.59 -9.76
CA LYS A 327 -0.95 4.29 -8.32
C LYS A 327 -0.63 5.50 -7.43
N GLY A 328 -0.38 6.68 -7.99
CA GLY A 328 -0.27 7.95 -7.27
C GLY A 328 -1.62 8.39 -6.71
N THR A 329 -2.14 7.70 -5.70
CA THR A 329 -3.50 7.91 -5.16
C THR A 329 -3.58 8.90 -3.99
N ASN A 330 -2.47 9.56 -3.64
CA ASN A 330 -2.37 10.57 -2.60
C ASN A 330 -1.38 11.68 -3.01
N VAL A 331 -1.47 12.83 -2.37
CA VAL A 331 -0.67 14.04 -2.68
C VAL A 331 0.83 13.78 -2.61
N GLY A 332 1.29 13.09 -1.55
CA GLY A 332 2.71 12.78 -1.37
C GLY A 332 3.29 11.90 -2.47
N ALA A 333 2.53 10.91 -2.96
CA ALA A 333 2.96 10.04 -4.06
C ALA A 333 3.15 10.83 -5.35
N THR A 334 2.17 11.67 -5.70
CA THR A 334 2.22 12.50 -6.91
C THR A 334 3.32 13.55 -6.86
N ALA A 335 3.52 14.21 -5.71
CA ALA A 335 4.63 15.12 -5.50
C ALA A 335 5.99 14.43 -5.72
N ALA A 336 6.17 13.22 -5.18
CA ALA A 336 7.39 12.44 -5.36
C ALA A 336 7.63 12.00 -6.81
N ALA A 337 6.56 11.65 -7.54
CA ALA A 337 6.64 11.31 -8.97
C ALA A 337 7.08 12.53 -9.80
N ILE A 338 6.44 13.69 -9.60
CA ILE A 338 6.79 14.94 -10.29
C ILE A 338 8.22 15.38 -9.96
N ALA A 339 8.64 15.27 -8.70
CA ALA A 339 9.99 15.63 -8.27
C ALA A 339 11.07 14.78 -8.96
N GLY A 340 10.79 13.50 -9.23
CA GLY A 340 11.71 12.56 -9.86
C GLY A 340 11.92 12.78 -11.36
N LEU A 341 10.98 13.44 -12.05
CA LEU A 341 11.06 13.69 -13.49
C LEU A 341 11.83 14.98 -13.79
N GLN A 342 12.66 14.95 -14.84
CA GLN A 342 13.53 16.08 -15.22
C GLN A 342 12.93 16.95 -16.33
N ASN A 343 12.13 16.36 -17.22
CA ASN A 343 11.53 17.04 -18.36
C ASN A 343 10.26 17.83 -17.96
N PRO A 344 9.86 18.85 -18.74
CA PRO A 344 8.61 19.56 -18.52
C PRO A 344 7.39 18.64 -18.64
N LEU A 345 6.36 18.91 -17.84
CA LEU A 345 5.25 17.99 -17.63
C LEU A 345 3.89 18.60 -17.99
N PHE A 346 3.04 17.80 -18.62
CA PHE A 346 1.59 17.97 -18.65
C PHE A 346 0.99 16.92 -17.71
N VAL A 347 0.40 17.35 -16.60
CA VAL A 347 0.02 16.46 -15.49
C VAL A 347 -1.49 16.30 -15.41
N ILE A 348 -1.96 15.06 -15.35
CA ILE A 348 -3.38 14.73 -15.13
C ILE A 348 -3.59 14.45 -13.64
N LEU A 349 -4.41 15.27 -12.98
CA LEU A 349 -4.78 15.18 -11.57
C LEU A 349 -6.28 14.90 -11.40
N GLY A 350 -6.67 14.23 -10.33
CA GLY A 350 -8.06 14.14 -9.92
C GLY A 350 -8.64 12.73 -9.78
N GLY A 351 -9.89 12.68 -9.30
CA GLY A 351 -10.55 11.52 -8.74
C GLY A 351 -11.14 11.82 -7.36
N MET A 352 -11.17 10.81 -6.49
CA MET A 352 -11.60 10.92 -5.08
C MET A 352 -10.40 11.17 -4.14
N GLY A 353 -10.28 12.40 -3.67
CA GLY A 353 -9.19 12.96 -2.86
C GLY A 353 -9.22 12.66 -1.37
N LYS A 354 -10.31 12.09 -0.83
CA LYS A 354 -10.42 11.64 0.57
C LYS A 354 -10.10 12.73 1.62
N GLY A 355 -10.42 13.99 1.32
CA GLY A 355 -10.21 15.10 2.26
C GLY A 355 -8.77 15.54 2.48
N GLN A 356 -7.84 15.17 1.58
CA GLN A 356 -6.45 15.65 1.61
C GLN A 356 -6.33 17.14 1.25
N ASP A 357 -5.29 17.81 1.77
CA ASP A 357 -4.86 19.11 1.27
C ASP A 357 -3.96 18.95 0.03
N PHE A 358 -4.35 19.55 -1.10
CA PHE A 358 -3.58 19.50 -2.35
C PHE A 358 -2.55 20.63 -2.49
N THR A 359 -2.51 21.60 -1.57
CA THR A 359 -1.56 22.72 -1.57
C THR A 359 -0.08 22.27 -1.70
N PRO A 360 0.38 21.16 -1.09
CA PRO A 360 1.75 20.68 -1.26
C PRO A 360 2.15 20.34 -2.70
N LEU A 361 1.19 20.09 -3.61
CA LEU A 361 1.50 19.86 -5.02
C LEU A 361 2.03 21.13 -5.72
N ARG A 362 1.77 22.33 -5.17
CA ARG A 362 2.28 23.59 -5.74
C ARG A 362 3.80 23.55 -5.89
N ASP A 363 4.49 23.17 -4.82
CA ASP A 363 5.96 23.16 -4.79
C ASP A 363 6.55 22.15 -5.78
N ALA A 364 5.85 21.04 -6.02
CA ALA A 364 6.26 20.04 -6.99
C ALA A 364 6.02 20.51 -8.45
N LEU A 365 4.89 21.18 -8.70
CA LEU A 365 4.46 21.56 -10.05
C LEU A 365 5.12 22.86 -10.56
N VAL A 366 5.32 23.85 -9.69
CA VAL A 366 5.86 25.16 -10.09
C VAL A 366 7.25 25.01 -10.69
N GLY A 367 7.44 25.58 -11.88
CA GLY A 367 8.71 25.49 -12.64
C GLY A 367 8.91 24.18 -13.41
N LYS A 368 8.02 23.18 -13.26
CA LYS A 368 8.06 21.92 -14.01
C LYS A 368 6.85 21.68 -14.90
N ALA A 369 5.64 21.97 -14.40
CA ALA A 369 4.40 21.71 -15.13
C ALA A 369 4.11 22.83 -16.13
N LYS A 370 3.89 22.45 -17.39
CA LYS A 370 3.38 23.30 -18.47
C LYS A 370 1.85 23.39 -18.49
N GLY A 371 1.17 22.35 -17.99
CA GLY A 371 -0.29 22.33 -17.87
C GLY A 371 -0.77 21.24 -16.91
N VAL A 372 -1.94 21.48 -16.32
CA VAL A 372 -2.61 20.56 -15.38
C VAL A 372 -4.02 20.27 -15.87
N PHE A 373 -4.38 19.00 -15.97
CA PHE A 373 -5.69 18.54 -16.45
C PHE A 373 -6.42 17.86 -15.31
N LEU A 374 -7.58 18.41 -14.93
CA LEU A 374 -8.33 18.01 -13.76
C LEU A 374 -9.50 17.12 -14.16
N ILE A 375 -9.62 15.96 -13.52
CA ILE A 375 -10.71 14.99 -13.74
C ILE A 375 -11.38 14.60 -12.42
N GLY A 376 -12.60 14.05 -12.48
CA GLY A 376 -13.25 13.41 -11.34
C GLY A 376 -13.81 14.36 -10.29
N VAL A 377 -14.29 13.77 -9.19
CA VAL A 377 -15.15 14.46 -8.22
C VAL A 377 -14.45 15.61 -7.48
N ASP A 378 -13.16 15.48 -7.16
CA ASP A 378 -12.41 16.49 -6.40
C ASP A 378 -11.59 17.45 -7.27
N ALA A 379 -11.77 17.45 -8.59
CA ALA A 379 -11.21 18.47 -9.48
C ALA A 379 -11.45 19.93 -8.99
N PRO A 380 -12.65 20.31 -8.51
CA PRO A 380 -12.89 21.65 -7.97
C PRO A 380 -12.11 21.98 -6.69
N GLN A 381 -11.76 20.97 -5.87
CA GLN A 381 -10.92 21.17 -4.68
C GLN A 381 -9.46 21.37 -5.11
N ILE A 382 -8.94 20.50 -5.97
CA ILE A 382 -7.57 20.60 -6.50
C ILE A 382 -7.35 21.97 -7.16
N ARG A 383 -8.31 22.44 -7.97
CA ARG A 383 -8.25 23.76 -8.60
C ARG A 383 -8.10 24.89 -7.58
N ARG A 384 -8.88 24.86 -6.50
CA ARG A 384 -8.82 25.87 -5.44
C ARG A 384 -7.48 25.81 -4.71
N ASP A 385 -7.02 24.61 -4.40
CA ASP A 385 -5.77 24.40 -3.68
C ASP A 385 -4.54 24.69 -4.55
N LEU A 386 -4.65 24.71 -5.87
CA LEU A 386 -3.60 25.14 -6.78
C LEU A 386 -3.81 26.58 -7.30
N ASP A 387 -4.86 27.28 -6.88
CA ASP A 387 -5.12 28.63 -7.38
C ASP A 387 -3.99 29.61 -7.01
N GLY A 388 -3.72 30.54 -7.92
CA GLY A 388 -2.69 31.57 -7.74
C GLY A 388 -1.22 31.14 -7.95
N CYS A 389 -0.94 29.88 -8.30
CA CYS A 389 0.44 29.42 -8.56
C CYS A 389 0.92 29.60 -10.03
N GLY A 390 0.08 30.19 -10.90
CA GLY A 390 0.42 30.49 -12.29
C GLY A 390 0.35 29.30 -13.26
N LEU A 391 -0.20 28.16 -12.83
CA LEU A 391 -0.39 26.98 -13.67
C LEU A 391 -1.67 27.09 -14.50
N ASN A 392 -1.59 26.73 -15.78
CA ASN A 392 -2.76 26.57 -16.62
C ASN A 392 -3.47 25.26 -16.24
N MET A 393 -4.69 25.38 -15.71
CA MET A 393 -5.51 24.26 -15.27
C MET A 393 -6.76 24.11 -16.14
N THR A 394 -6.92 22.97 -16.80
CA THR A 394 -8.06 22.64 -17.66
C THR A 394 -8.91 21.54 -17.01
N ASP A 395 -10.23 21.75 -16.90
CA ASP A 395 -11.14 20.69 -16.45
C ASP A 395 -11.49 19.79 -17.64
N CYS A 396 -11.41 18.47 -17.44
CA CYS A 396 -11.75 17.46 -18.43
C CYS A 396 -12.81 16.52 -17.85
N ALA A 397 -13.82 16.17 -18.65
CA ALA A 397 -14.89 15.27 -18.22
C ALA A 397 -14.42 13.81 -18.12
N THR A 398 -13.45 13.42 -18.95
CA THR A 398 -12.91 12.07 -18.97
C THR A 398 -11.37 12.05 -19.04
N LEU A 399 -10.80 10.88 -18.75
CA LEU A 399 -9.35 10.69 -18.83
C LEU A 399 -8.85 10.75 -20.28
N GLU A 400 -9.63 10.25 -21.23
CA GLU A 400 -9.35 10.32 -22.66
C GLU A 400 -9.27 11.76 -23.14
N GLU A 401 -10.21 12.61 -22.71
CA GLU A 401 -10.20 14.05 -23.01
C GLU A 401 -8.96 14.73 -22.42
N ALA A 402 -8.59 14.41 -21.18
CA ALA A 402 -7.37 14.92 -20.55
C ALA A 402 -6.11 14.52 -21.32
N VAL A 403 -6.01 13.26 -21.76
CA VAL A 403 -4.88 12.75 -22.56
C VAL A 403 -4.79 13.45 -23.91
N GLN A 404 -5.91 13.60 -24.62
CA GLN A 404 -5.96 14.27 -25.91
C GLN A 404 -5.58 15.75 -25.80
N THR A 405 -6.10 16.43 -24.78
CA THR A 405 -5.86 17.86 -24.57
C THR A 405 -4.42 18.12 -24.14
N ALA A 406 -3.87 17.27 -23.26
CA ALA A 406 -2.46 17.32 -22.87
C ALA A 406 -1.53 17.11 -24.07
N TYR A 407 -1.77 16.08 -24.87
CA TYR A 407 -0.94 15.77 -26.03
C TYR A 407 -1.00 16.86 -27.10
N ALA A 408 -2.17 17.47 -27.33
CA ALA A 408 -2.32 18.57 -28.29
C ALA A 408 -1.53 19.83 -27.92
N GLN A 409 -1.17 20.00 -26.63
CA GLN A 409 -0.37 21.11 -26.12
C GLN A 409 1.11 20.75 -25.96
N ALA A 410 1.46 19.46 -26.00
CA ALA A 410 2.81 18.97 -25.74
C ALA A 410 3.72 19.05 -26.98
N GLU A 411 5.01 19.32 -26.75
CA GLU A 411 6.04 19.34 -27.78
C GLU A 411 7.06 18.22 -27.55
N ALA A 412 7.86 17.91 -28.58
CA ALA A 412 8.91 16.91 -28.46
C ALA A 412 9.86 17.23 -27.29
N GLY A 413 10.08 16.26 -26.41
CA GLY A 413 10.83 16.41 -25.16
C GLY A 413 9.96 16.61 -23.91
N ASP A 414 8.66 16.82 -24.06
CA ASP A 414 7.71 16.90 -22.95
C ASP A 414 7.21 15.52 -22.50
N ILE A 415 6.62 15.49 -21.30
CA ILE A 415 5.99 14.30 -20.72
C ILE A 415 4.50 14.57 -20.48
N VAL A 416 3.65 13.62 -20.86
CA VAL A 416 2.27 13.52 -20.36
C VAL A 416 2.24 12.50 -19.21
N LEU A 417 1.95 12.99 -18.00
CA LEU A 417 1.97 12.21 -16.76
C LEU A 417 0.56 12.01 -16.21
N LEU A 418 0.13 10.76 -16.07
CA LEU A 418 -0.99 10.41 -15.21
C LEU A 418 -0.47 10.14 -13.79
N SER A 419 -0.60 11.10 -12.87
CA SER A 419 -0.31 10.90 -11.44
C SER A 419 -1.39 11.62 -10.62
N PRO A 420 -2.51 10.97 -10.31
CA PRO A 420 -3.78 11.66 -10.05
C PRO A 420 -3.92 12.32 -8.67
N ALA A 421 -3.03 12.05 -7.72
CA ALA A 421 -3.13 12.41 -6.29
C ALA A 421 -4.42 11.92 -5.58
N CYS A 422 -5.26 11.15 -6.27
CA CYS A 422 -6.59 10.73 -5.82
C CYS A 422 -6.84 9.24 -6.07
N ALA A 423 -7.69 8.65 -5.22
CA ALA A 423 -8.27 7.34 -5.49
C ALA A 423 -9.19 7.39 -6.73
N SER A 424 -9.43 6.24 -7.34
CA SER A 424 -10.07 6.14 -8.67
C SER A 424 -11.55 5.76 -8.64
N PHE A 425 -12.13 5.52 -7.46
CA PHE A 425 -13.42 4.82 -7.34
C PHE A 425 -14.65 5.65 -7.74
N ASP A 426 -14.48 6.94 -7.99
CA ASP A 426 -15.51 7.83 -8.51
C ASP A 426 -15.75 7.63 -10.02
N MET A 427 -14.69 7.37 -10.79
CA MET A 427 -14.75 7.21 -12.25
C MET A 427 -14.41 5.79 -12.74
N PHE A 428 -13.74 4.97 -11.92
CA PHE A 428 -13.15 3.70 -12.34
C PHE A 428 -13.38 2.57 -11.32
N LYS A 429 -13.24 1.31 -11.77
CA LYS A 429 -13.32 0.12 -10.89
C LYS A 429 -12.15 0.02 -9.91
N GLY A 430 -11.06 0.74 -10.15
CA GLY A 430 -9.81 0.71 -9.40
C GLY A 430 -8.67 1.34 -10.22
N TYR A 431 -7.50 1.53 -9.60
CA TYR A 431 -6.36 2.18 -10.26
C TYR A 431 -5.89 1.42 -11.52
N ALA A 432 -6.04 0.09 -11.54
CA ALA A 432 -5.68 -0.74 -12.69
C ALA A 432 -6.58 -0.44 -13.90
N HIS A 433 -7.89 -0.33 -13.68
CA HIS A 433 -8.83 0.10 -14.73
C HIS A 433 -8.54 1.52 -15.22
N ARG A 434 -8.15 2.44 -14.32
CA ARG A 434 -7.72 3.80 -14.70
C ARG A 434 -6.46 3.78 -15.57
N SER A 435 -5.50 2.93 -15.25
CA SER A 435 -4.28 2.72 -16.06
C SER A 435 -4.61 2.13 -17.44
N GLU A 436 -5.48 1.11 -17.50
CA GLU A 436 -5.94 0.53 -18.76
C GLU A 436 -6.54 1.61 -19.68
N VAL A 437 -7.42 2.47 -19.15
CA VAL A 437 -8.02 3.59 -19.89
C VAL A 437 -6.96 4.59 -20.37
N PHE A 438 -5.95 4.91 -19.54
CA PHE A 438 -4.85 5.80 -19.94
C PHE A 438 -4.03 5.22 -21.10
N ILE A 439 -3.71 3.92 -21.04
CA ILE A 439 -2.97 3.21 -22.09
C ILE A 439 -3.79 3.14 -23.37
N GLU A 440 -5.10 2.90 -23.28
CA GLU A 440 -6.01 2.92 -24.42
C GLU A 440 -6.12 4.31 -25.05
N ALA A 441 -6.24 5.36 -24.23
CA ALA A 441 -6.25 6.74 -24.69
C ALA A 441 -4.95 7.09 -25.42
N PHE A 442 -3.78 6.71 -24.87
CA PHE A 442 -2.49 6.87 -25.53
C PHE A 442 -2.42 6.17 -26.89
N LYS A 443 -2.91 4.92 -26.98
CA LYS A 443 -2.94 4.15 -28.24
C LYS A 443 -3.87 4.77 -29.29
N ALA A 444 -4.88 5.55 -28.86
CA ALA A 444 -5.85 6.18 -29.73
C ALA A 444 -5.44 7.58 -30.22
N LEU A 445 -4.43 8.21 -29.60
CA LEU A 445 -3.75 9.38 -30.16
C LEU A 445 -3.15 9.02 -31.50
#